data_AF-A0A7V2X8L0-F1
#
_entry.id   AF-A0A7V2X8L0-F1
#
_cell.length_a   1.000
_cell.length_b   1.000
_cell.length_c   1.000
_cell.angle_alpha   90.00
_cell.angle_beta   90.00
_cell.angle_gamma   90.00
#
_symmetry.space_group_name_H-M   'P 1'
#
loop_
_entity.id
_entity.type
_entity.pdbx_description
1 polymer ?
#
loop_
_entity_poly.entity_id
_entity_poly.type
_entity_poly.pdbx_seq_one_letter_code
_entity_poly.pdbx_strand_id
1 'polypeptide(L)'
;MDTLPLSPETSPPREERQTLTEEEWKLLETTPVTEEEKSRFPQELVLEPPKEIQPEERDRLTQTIFKMTVPQKIRLALLGNQEARNLLIHDPNKVIPLAVMRNPRLSEEEVVMYAQLRSLPEDVFWAISKHKTWVKNYQVKLALVSNPKSPLSLAIKLLDHLHDRDLQNLSRSKNISYVLARSAARLVFKRKG
;
A
#
# COMPACT_ATOMS: atom_id res chain seq x y z
N MET A 1 -26.31 -49.65 -13.62
CA MET A 1 -26.56 -48.27 -13.14
C MET A 1 -25.79 -48.15 -11.84
N ASP A 2 -24.50 -47.84 -11.92
CA ASP A 2 -23.64 -47.68 -10.74
C ASP A 2 -23.50 -46.20 -10.44
N THR A 3 -24.32 -45.71 -9.51
CA THR A 3 -24.23 -44.36 -8.95
C THR A 3 -23.29 -44.40 -7.76
N LEU A 4 -22.05 -43.93 -7.97
CA LEU A 4 -21.10 -43.65 -6.89
C LEU A 4 -21.59 -42.47 -6.04
N PRO A 5 -21.50 -42.52 -4.70
CA PRO A 5 -21.81 -41.38 -3.86
C PRO A 5 -20.61 -40.42 -3.84
N LEU A 6 -20.81 -39.18 -4.34
CA LEU A 6 -19.86 -38.09 -4.13
C LEU A 6 -19.88 -37.65 -2.66
N SER A 7 -18.81 -37.95 -1.95
CA SER A 7 -18.44 -37.32 -0.67
C SER A 7 -17.79 -35.95 -0.91
N PRO A 8 -17.80 -35.05 0.09
CA PRO A 8 -18.04 -33.63 -0.11
C PRO A 8 -16.80 -32.92 -0.64
N GLU A 9 -16.98 -32.08 -1.66
CA GLU A 9 -15.98 -31.10 -2.06
C GLU A 9 -15.73 -30.14 -0.89
N THR A 10 -14.60 -30.39 -0.24
CA THR A 10 -13.76 -29.47 0.51
C THR A 10 -14.14 -28.00 0.37
N SER A 11 -14.74 -27.46 1.42
CA SER A 11 -14.77 -26.01 1.66
C SER A 11 -13.35 -25.43 1.54
N PRO A 12 -13.19 -24.24 0.92
CA PRO A 12 -11.88 -23.64 0.76
C PRO A 12 -11.22 -23.30 2.11
N PRO A 13 -9.88 -23.25 2.19
CA PRO A 13 -9.15 -23.02 3.44
C PRO A 13 -9.48 -21.68 4.11
N ARG A 14 -9.62 -21.70 5.44
CA ARG A 14 -9.82 -20.57 6.37
C ARG A 14 -8.63 -19.58 6.42
N GLU A 15 -8.28 -18.93 5.31
CA GLU A 15 -7.32 -17.79 5.27
C GLU A 15 -7.94 -16.52 4.67
N GLU A 16 -9.27 -16.42 4.66
CA GLU A 16 -10.00 -15.19 4.34
C GLU A 16 -9.92 -14.18 5.50
N ARG A 17 -9.05 -13.17 5.33
CA ARG A 17 -9.24 -11.85 5.93
C ARG A 17 -9.23 -10.79 4.82
N GLN A 18 -10.37 -10.75 4.12
CA GLN A 18 -10.90 -9.66 3.29
C GLN A 18 -9.97 -9.02 2.25
N THR A 19 -9.61 -9.82 1.25
CA THR A 19 -9.44 -9.30 -0.12
C THR A 19 -10.65 -8.44 -0.48
N LEU A 20 -10.44 -7.33 -1.20
CA LEU A 20 -11.51 -6.46 -1.72
C LEU A 20 -12.68 -7.29 -2.29
N THR A 21 -13.93 -6.85 -2.09
CA THR A 21 -15.10 -7.53 -2.68
C THR A 21 -15.00 -7.51 -4.21
N GLU A 22 -15.68 -8.43 -4.91
CA GLU A 22 -15.69 -8.40 -6.38
C GLU A 22 -16.19 -7.07 -6.93
N GLU A 23 -17.13 -6.42 -6.25
CA GLU A 23 -17.63 -5.10 -6.61
C GLU A 23 -16.55 -4.02 -6.46
N GLU A 24 -15.74 -4.09 -5.40
CA GLU A 24 -14.60 -3.20 -5.17
C GLU A 24 -13.49 -3.42 -6.21
N TRP A 25 -13.20 -4.68 -6.58
CA TRP A 25 -12.28 -5.02 -7.66
C TRP A 25 -12.77 -4.50 -9.01
N LYS A 26 -14.04 -4.73 -9.32
CA LYS A 26 -14.67 -4.26 -10.55
C LYS A 26 -14.61 -2.74 -10.63
N LEU A 27 -14.85 -2.03 -9.53
CA LEU A 27 -14.72 -0.57 -9.48
C LEU A 27 -13.29 -0.08 -9.79
N LEU A 28 -12.26 -0.82 -9.35
CA LEU A 28 -10.87 -0.53 -9.69
C LEU A 28 -10.49 -0.87 -11.14
N GLU A 29 -11.17 -1.83 -11.76
CA GLU A 29 -10.83 -2.36 -13.10
C GLU A 29 -11.63 -1.71 -14.25
N THR A 30 -12.91 -1.39 -14.04
CA THR A 30 -13.81 -0.94 -15.11
C THR A 30 -13.74 0.56 -15.40
N THR A 31 -12.77 1.28 -14.84
CA THR A 31 -12.75 2.74 -14.92
C THR A 31 -11.81 3.21 -16.04
N PRO A 32 -12.32 3.58 -17.23
CA PRO A 32 -11.47 4.10 -18.29
C PRO A 32 -10.96 5.48 -17.92
N VAL A 33 -9.64 5.59 -17.75
CA VAL A 33 -8.95 6.84 -17.44
C VAL A 33 -8.77 7.62 -18.75
N THR A 34 -9.80 8.32 -19.21
CA THR A 34 -9.73 9.14 -20.44
C THR A 34 -9.37 10.60 -20.13
N GLU A 35 -8.87 11.33 -21.13
CA GLU A 35 -8.59 12.78 -21.02
C GLU A 35 -9.85 13.58 -20.68
N GLU A 36 -11.05 13.13 -21.08
CA GLU A 36 -12.31 13.80 -20.69
C GLU A 36 -12.64 13.65 -19.21
N GLU A 37 -12.09 12.64 -18.52
CA GLU A 37 -12.29 12.51 -17.07
C GLU A 37 -11.35 13.45 -16.29
N LYS A 38 -10.17 13.77 -16.83
CA LYS A 38 -9.22 14.70 -16.20
C LYS A 38 -9.80 16.11 -16.06
N SER A 39 -10.59 16.56 -17.04
CA SER A 39 -11.23 17.88 -17.01
C SER A 39 -12.38 18.00 -16.00
N ARG A 40 -12.85 16.88 -15.44
CA ARG A 40 -13.90 16.87 -14.40
C ARG A 40 -13.36 17.11 -13.00
N PHE A 41 -12.04 17.08 -12.82
CA PHE A 41 -11.40 17.35 -11.54
C PHE A 41 -10.83 18.76 -11.50
N PRO A 42 -10.74 19.38 -10.30
CA PRO A 42 -10.00 20.63 -10.12
C PRO A 42 -8.58 20.48 -10.70
N GLN A 43 -8.16 21.43 -11.54
CA GLN A 43 -6.87 21.35 -12.21
C GLN A 43 -5.71 21.31 -11.21
N GLU A 44 -5.90 21.93 -10.05
CA GLU A 44 -4.95 21.97 -8.92
C GLU A 44 -4.69 20.59 -8.30
N LEU A 45 -5.56 19.60 -8.55
CA LEU A 45 -5.40 18.22 -8.09
C LEU A 45 -4.85 17.28 -9.17
N VAL A 46 -4.79 17.72 -10.43
CA VAL A 46 -4.37 16.89 -11.58
C VAL A 46 -3.02 17.35 -12.14
N LEU A 47 -2.81 18.66 -12.20
CA LEU A 47 -1.56 19.28 -12.65
C LEU A 47 -0.65 19.48 -11.44
N GLU A 48 0.65 19.32 -11.64
CA GLU A 48 1.60 19.66 -10.58
C GLU A 48 1.63 21.18 -10.38
N PRO A 49 1.44 21.66 -9.13
CA PRO A 49 1.45 23.08 -8.86
C PRO A 49 2.87 23.64 -9.09
N PRO A 50 3.01 24.82 -9.70
CA PRO A 50 4.32 25.42 -9.96
C PRO A 50 5.03 25.93 -8.69
N LYS A 51 4.36 25.91 -7.53
CA LYS A 51 4.87 26.38 -6.23
C LYS A 51 4.32 25.50 -5.11
N GLU A 52 4.97 25.54 -3.95
CA GLU A 52 4.42 24.94 -2.72
C GLU A 52 3.02 25.49 -2.43
N ILE A 53 2.10 24.57 -2.15
CA ILE A 53 0.70 24.88 -1.85
C ILE A 53 0.62 25.49 -0.46
N GLN A 54 -0.05 26.64 -0.33
CA GLN A 54 -0.23 27.26 0.98
C GLN A 54 -1.16 26.43 1.87
N PRO A 55 -1.02 26.48 3.21
CA PRO A 55 -1.86 25.70 4.12
C PRO A 55 -3.37 25.87 3.89
N GLU A 56 -3.82 27.10 3.65
CA GLU A 56 -5.24 27.41 3.38
C GLU A 56 -5.76 26.74 2.09
N GLU A 57 -4.92 26.67 1.07
CA GLU A 57 -5.25 26.02 -0.20
C GLU A 57 -5.30 24.50 -0.01
N ARG A 58 -4.36 23.92 0.75
CA ARG A 58 -4.36 22.51 1.12
C ARG A 58 -5.64 22.11 1.87
N ASP A 59 -6.12 22.95 2.78
CA ASP A 59 -7.38 22.72 3.51
C ASP A 59 -8.58 22.72 2.55
N ARG A 60 -8.62 23.67 1.61
CA ARG A 60 -9.67 23.73 0.58
C ARG A 60 -9.66 22.49 -0.33
N LEU A 61 -8.49 22.04 -0.75
CA LEU A 61 -8.32 20.81 -1.54
C LEU A 61 -8.80 19.59 -0.77
N THR A 62 -8.44 19.49 0.51
CA THR A 62 -8.88 18.41 1.41
C THR A 62 -10.41 18.39 1.54
N GLN A 63 -11.04 19.54 1.77
CA GLN A 63 -12.50 19.66 1.83
C GLN A 63 -13.17 19.28 0.50
N THR A 64 -12.52 19.58 -0.62
CA THR A 64 -13.04 19.27 -1.97
C THR A 64 -13.01 17.76 -2.20
N ILE A 65 -11.89 17.10 -1.87
CA ILE A 65 -11.78 15.64 -1.92
C ILE A 65 -12.79 14.98 -0.99
N PHE A 66 -12.98 15.51 0.22
CA PHE A 66 -13.92 14.95 1.19
C PHE A 66 -15.37 14.91 0.66
N LYS A 67 -15.77 15.90 -0.15
CA LYS A 67 -17.10 15.96 -0.77
C LYS A 67 -17.25 15.04 -1.99
N MET A 68 -16.16 14.45 -2.49
CA MET A 68 -16.22 13.55 -3.65
C MET A 68 -16.78 12.18 -3.28
N THR A 69 -17.48 11.58 -4.24
CA THR A 69 -17.94 10.18 -4.16
C THR A 69 -16.76 9.21 -4.25
N VAL A 70 -16.93 7.97 -3.76
CA VAL A 70 -15.88 6.93 -3.82
C VAL A 70 -15.33 6.73 -5.25
N PRO A 71 -16.16 6.61 -6.32
CA PRO A 71 -15.64 6.48 -7.68
C PRO A 71 -14.84 7.70 -8.15
N GLN A 72 -15.24 8.91 -7.76
CA GLN A 72 -14.49 10.13 -8.07
C GLN A 72 -13.13 10.15 -7.38
N LYS A 73 -13.06 9.73 -6.11
CA LYS A 73 -11.79 9.60 -5.37
C LYS A 73 -10.87 8.55 -5.99
N ILE A 74 -11.41 7.42 -6.44
CA ILE A 74 -10.63 6.38 -7.13
C ILE A 74 -10.04 6.92 -8.44
N ARG A 75 -10.84 7.60 -9.26
CA ARG A 75 -10.36 8.27 -10.48
C ARG A 75 -9.27 9.31 -10.16
N LEU A 76 -9.50 10.13 -9.14
CA LEU A 76 -8.53 11.11 -8.71
C LEU A 76 -7.24 10.46 -8.18
N ALA A 77 -7.33 9.31 -7.52
CA ALA A 77 -6.15 8.56 -7.07
C ALA A 77 -5.26 8.11 -8.25
N LEU A 78 -5.87 7.75 -9.38
CA LEU A 78 -5.17 7.30 -10.60
C LEU A 78 -4.62 8.45 -11.46
N LEU A 79 -5.28 9.60 -11.44
CA LEU A 79 -4.98 10.75 -12.29
C LEU A 79 -4.25 11.89 -11.58
N GLY A 80 -4.40 11.96 -10.27
CA GLY A 80 -4.03 13.10 -9.46
C GLY A 80 -2.52 13.32 -9.37
N ASN A 81 -2.17 14.56 -9.06
CA ASN A 81 -0.83 14.98 -8.72
C ASN A 81 -0.37 14.41 -7.37
N GLN A 82 0.87 14.69 -6.99
CA GLN A 82 1.46 14.21 -5.73
C GLN A 82 0.63 14.62 -4.50
N GLU A 83 0.10 15.83 -4.46
CA GLU A 83 -0.70 16.31 -3.34
C GLU A 83 -2.01 15.53 -3.20
N ALA A 84 -2.73 15.33 -4.31
CA ALA A 84 -3.95 14.53 -4.32
C ALA A 84 -3.70 13.11 -3.83
N ARG A 85 -2.59 12.48 -4.24
CA ARG A 85 -2.19 11.14 -3.76
C ARG A 85 -1.90 11.13 -2.27
N ASN A 86 -1.18 12.13 -1.76
CA ASN A 86 -0.86 12.27 -0.34
C ASN A 86 -2.11 12.48 0.53
N LEU A 87 -3.15 13.12 0.00
CA LEU A 87 -4.43 13.23 0.69
C LEU A 87 -5.24 11.92 0.62
N LEU A 88 -5.29 11.28 -0.55
CA LEU A 88 -6.10 10.09 -0.79
C LEU A 88 -5.54 8.81 -0.14
N ILE A 89 -4.22 8.71 0.07
CA ILE A 89 -3.61 7.54 0.71
C ILE A 89 -4.11 7.34 2.16
N HIS A 90 -4.61 8.40 2.79
CA HIS A 90 -5.17 8.38 4.15
C HIS A 90 -6.68 8.18 4.20
N ASP A 91 -7.35 7.94 3.07
CA ASP A 91 -8.80 7.76 3.05
C ASP A 91 -9.23 6.53 3.86
N PRO A 92 -10.30 6.61 4.67
CA PRO A 92 -10.78 5.49 5.48
C PRO A 92 -11.22 4.28 4.64
N ASN A 93 -11.62 4.47 3.38
CA ASN A 93 -11.97 3.38 2.50
C ASN A 93 -10.70 2.80 1.84
N LYS A 94 -10.34 1.56 2.22
CA LYS A 94 -9.15 0.83 1.74
C LYS A 94 -9.01 0.73 0.22
N VAL A 95 -10.12 0.81 -0.53
CA VAL A 95 -10.10 0.80 -2.00
C VAL A 95 -9.33 2.00 -2.56
N ILE A 96 -9.41 3.16 -1.90
CA ILE A 96 -8.82 4.41 -2.39
C ILE A 96 -7.28 4.41 -2.21
N PRO A 97 -6.70 4.09 -1.03
CA PRO A 97 -5.26 3.92 -0.90
C PRO A 97 -4.70 2.88 -1.87
N LEU A 98 -5.43 1.79 -2.15
CA LEU A 98 -5.03 0.80 -3.16
C LEU A 98 -5.07 1.36 -4.58
N ALA A 99 -6.04 2.23 -4.90
CA ALA A 99 -6.07 2.95 -6.17
C ALA A 99 -4.87 3.90 -6.31
N VAL A 100 -4.45 4.59 -5.24
CA VAL A 100 -3.24 5.45 -5.24
C VAL A 100 -2.01 4.63 -5.61
N MET A 101 -1.87 3.42 -5.07
CA MET A 101 -0.77 2.51 -5.40
C MET A 101 -0.76 2.05 -6.87
N ARG A 102 -1.84 2.25 -7.63
CA ARG A 102 -1.91 1.92 -9.07
C ARG A 102 -1.63 3.13 -9.97
N ASN A 103 -1.38 4.32 -9.40
CA ASN A 103 -1.12 5.52 -10.18
C ASN A 103 0.22 5.40 -10.95
N PRO A 104 0.24 5.62 -12.27
CA PRO A 104 1.46 5.51 -13.08
C PRO A 104 2.51 6.59 -12.78
N ARG A 105 2.12 7.70 -12.14
CA ARG A 105 3.01 8.80 -11.75
C ARG A 105 3.57 8.64 -10.33
N LEU A 106 3.32 7.51 -9.67
CA LEU A 106 3.81 7.26 -8.32
C LEU A 106 5.33 7.06 -8.32
N SER A 107 6.04 7.90 -7.58
CA SER A 107 7.50 7.84 -7.44
C SER A 107 7.94 6.80 -6.40
N GLU A 108 9.20 6.34 -6.50
CA GLU A 108 9.76 5.43 -5.47
C GLU A 108 9.90 6.10 -4.10
N GLU A 109 10.16 7.40 -4.06
CA GLU A 109 10.28 8.17 -2.83
C GLU A 109 8.94 8.20 -2.07
N GLU A 110 7.83 8.43 -2.79
CA GLU A 110 6.48 8.32 -2.22
C GLU A 110 6.20 6.91 -1.68
N VAL A 111 6.61 5.87 -2.41
CA VAL A 111 6.42 4.48 -1.95
C VAL A 111 7.19 4.20 -0.67
N VAL A 112 8.42 4.70 -0.53
CA VAL A 112 9.20 4.60 0.72
C VAL A 112 8.47 5.31 1.85
N MET A 113 7.97 6.53 1.60
CA MET A 113 7.20 7.29 2.59
C MET A 113 5.94 6.52 3.01
N TYR A 114 5.17 5.99 2.06
CA TYR A 114 3.96 5.22 2.34
C TYR A 114 4.25 3.93 3.11
N ALA A 115 5.34 3.24 2.79
CA ALA A 115 5.77 2.04 3.53
C ALA A 115 6.12 2.34 5.00
N GLN A 116 6.44 3.58 5.37
CA GLN A 116 6.71 3.98 6.76
C GLN A 116 5.45 4.38 7.54
N LEU A 117 4.35 4.68 6.86
CA LEU A 117 3.11 5.14 7.49
C LEU A 117 2.43 4.02 8.29
N ARG A 118 2.07 4.31 9.54
CA ARG A 118 1.39 3.36 10.44
C ARG A 118 -0.13 3.42 10.37
N SER A 119 -0.67 4.37 9.59
CA SER A 119 -2.11 4.58 9.40
C SER A 119 -2.68 3.79 8.22
N LEU A 120 -1.83 3.22 7.36
CA LEU A 120 -2.28 2.56 6.13
C LEU A 120 -2.79 1.13 6.37
N PRO A 121 -3.75 0.67 5.54
CA PRO A 121 -4.25 -0.69 5.60
C PRO A 121 -3.19 -1.71 5.16
N GLU A 122 -3.32 -2.95 5.65
CA GLU A 122 -2.39 -4.04 5.36
C GLU A 122 -2.23 -4.30 3.85
N ASP A 123 -3.33 -4.17 3.11
CA ASP A 123 -3.39 -4.39 1.66
C ASP A 123 -2.42 -3.49 0.88
N VAL A 124 -2.14 -2.28 1.37
CA VAL A 124 -1.16 -1.39 0.72
C VAL A 124 0.25 -1.95 0.80
N PHE A 125 0.64 -2.52 1.95
CA PHE A 125 1.96 -3.16 2.09
C PHE A 125 2.07 -4.40 1.20
N TRP A 126 0.98 -5.16 1.05
CA TRP A 126 0.92 -6.26 0.09
C TRP A 126 1.07 -5.77 -1.35
N ALA A 127 0.36 -4.70 -1.74
CA ALA A 127 0.49 -4.10 -3.07
C ALA A 127 1.93 -3.66 -3.34
N ILE A 128 2.59 -3.02 -2.36
CA ILE A 128 4.00 -2.62 -2.47
C ILE A 128 4.90 -3.84 -2.69
N SER A 129 4.69 -4.90 -1.91
CA SER A 129 5.51 -6.13 -1.99
C SER A 129 5.37 -6.92 -3.30
N LYS A 130 4.25 -6.75 -4.02
CA LYS A 130 4.02 -7.42 -5.31
C LYS A 130 4.70 -6.68 -6.46
N HIS A 131 5.03 -5.40 -6.28
CA HIS A 131 5.63 -4.58 -7.33
C HIS A 131 7.15 -4.82 -7.43
N LYS A 132 7.57 -5.48 -8.52
CA LYS A 132 8.96 -5.92 -8.72
C LYS A 132 9.97 -4.77 -8.71
N THR A 133 9.60 -3.58 -9.19
CA THR A 133 10.50 -2.42 -9.22
C THR A 133 10.74 -1.90 -7.82
N TRP A 134 9.69 -1.73 -7.01
CA TRP A 134 9.80 -1.15 -5.68
C TRP A 134 10.51 -2.08 -4.71
N VAL A 135 10.24 -3.39 -4.78
CA VAL A 135 10.93 -4.37 -3.93
C VAL A 135 12.42 -4.49 -4.26
N LYS A 136 12.91 -4.05 -5.43
CA LYS A 136 14.37 -3.99 -5.65
C LYS A 136 15.04 -2.91 -4.79
N ASN A 137 14.32 -1.83 -4.49
CA ASN A 137 14.83 -0.73 -3.69
C ASN A 137 15.01 -1.16 -2.22
N TYR A 138 16.23 -1.01 -1.72
CA TYR A 138 16.58 -1.36 -0.34
C TYR A 138 15.76 -0.58 0.68
N GLN A 139 15.54 0.71 0.44
CA GLN A 139 14.81 1.58 1.37
C GLN A 139 13.34 1.15 1.51
N VAL A 140 12.72 0.69 0.43
CA VAL A 140 11.36 0.13 0.47
C VAL A 140 11.34 -1.13 1.33
N LYS A 141 12.29 -2.07 1.15
CA LYS A 141 12.35 -3.28 2.00
C LYS A 141 12.52 -2.92 3.47
N LEU A 142 13.43 -2.00 3.79
CA LEU A 142 13.69 -1.57 5.16
C LEU A 142 12.46 -0.88 5.77
N ALA A 143 11.79 -0.02 5.02
CA ALA A 143 10.56 0.65 5.44
C ALA A 143 9.44 -0.36 5.75
N LEU A 144 9.22 -1.34 4.86
CA LEU A 144 8.23 -2.40 5.07
C LEU A 144 8.54 -3.21 6.35
N VAL A 145 9.79 -3.67 6.51
CA VAL A 145 10.17 -4.52 7.66
C VAL A 145 10.13 -3.75 8.98
N SER A 146 10.47 -2.45 8.97
CA SER A 146 10.48 -1.62 10.18
C SER A 146 9.10 -1.14 10.63
N ASN A 147 8.07 -1.31 9.80
CA ASN A 147 6.71 -0.85 10.11
C ASN A 147 5.92 -1.90 10.91
N PRO A 148 5.34 -1.55 12.08
CA PRO A 148 4.51 -2.48 12.88
C PRO A 148 3.25 -2.97 12.17
N LYS A 149 2.74 -2.22 11.18
CA LYS A 149 1.55 -2.60 10.41
C LYS A 149 1.86 -3.50 9.21
N SER A 150 3.14 -3.69 8.89
CA SER A 150 3.50 -4.66 7.85
C SER A 150 3.15 -6.07 8.33
N PRO A 151 2.53 -6.90 7.49
CA PRO A 151 2.27 -8.29 7.81
C PRO A 151 3.57 -9.00 8.21
N LEU A 152 3.50 -9.81 9.26
CA LEU A 152 4.66 -10.53 9.78
C LEU A 152 5.27 -11.47 8.73
N SER A 153 4.41 -12.14 7.95
CA SER A 153 4.82 -13.05 6.87
C SER A 153 5.60 -12.32 5.77
N LEU A 154 5.19 -11.10 5.42
CA LEU A 154 5.89 -10.25 4.48
C LEU A 154 7.25 -9.78 5.05
N ALA A 155 7.23 -9.27 6.27
CA ALA A 155 8.43 -8.73 6.91
C ALA A 155 9.52 -9.80 7.09
N ILE A 156 9.16 -11.02 7.49
CA ILE A 156 10.11 -12.14 7.64
C ILE A 156 10.80 -12.47 6.31
N LYS A 157 10.04 -12.53 5.19
CA LYS A 157 10.61 -12.81 3.86
C LYS A 157 11.63 -11.76 3.42
N LEU A 158 11.45 -10.52 3.83
CA LEU A 158 12.32 -9.42 3.46
C LEU A 158 13.58 -9.31 4.32
N LEU A 159 13.61 -9.92 5.53
CA LEU A 159 14.77 -9.87 6.43
C LEU A 159 16.06 -10.37 5.78
N ASP A 160 15.98 -11.46 4.99
CA ASP A 160 17.16 -12.05 4.35
C ASP A 160 17.84 -11.11 3.36
N HIS A 161 17.13 -10.07 2.89
CA HIS A 161 17.65 -9.08 1.96
C HIS A 161 18.19 -7.81 2.64
N LEU A 162 18.15 -7.71 3.97
CA LEU A 162 18.63 -6.54 4.70
C LEU A 162 20.11 -6.67 5.07
N HIS A 163 20.78 -5.53 5.24
CA HIS A 163 22.16 -5.47 5.71
C HIS A 163 22.25 -5.78 7.21
N ASP A 164 23.40 -6.28 7.64
CA ASP A 164 23.60 -6.73 9.03
C ASP A 164 23.44 -5.62 10.06
N ARG A 165 23.84 -4.40 9.71
CA ARG A 165 23.65 -3.21 10.56
C ARG A 165 22.17 -2.98 10.86
N ASP A 166 21.32 -3.05 9.83
CA ASP A 166 19.89 -2.80 9.96
C ASP A 166 19.17 -3.96 10.63
N LEU A 167 19.60 -5.20 10.38
CA LEU A 167 19.11 -6.36 11.13
C LEU A 167 19.42 -6.26 12.63
N GLN A 168 20.62 -5.77 12.99
CA GLN A 168 20.98 -5.53 14.38
C GLN A 168 20.14 -4.41 15.00
N ASN A 169 19.82 -3.36 14.24
CA ASN A 169 18.90 -2.31 14.68
C ASN A 169 17.48 -2.86 14.90
N LEU A 170 16.97 -3.65 13.94
CA LEU A 170 15.66 -4.29 14.02
C LEU A 170 15.56 -5.23 15.21
N SER A 171 16.59 -6.02 15.50
CA SER A 171 16.59 -6.93 16.66
C SER A 171 16.44 -6.23 18.02
N ARG A 172 16.77 -4.94 18.09
CA ARG A 172 16.68 -4.12 19.31
C ARG A 172 15.46 -3.20 19.30
N SER A 173 14.76 -3.12 18.18
CA SER A 173 13.64 -2.20 17.98
C SER A 173 12.40 -2.68 18.74
N LYS A 174 11.80 -1.76 19.50
CA LYS A 174 10.49 -1.97 20.16
C LYS A 174 9.30 -1.61 19.25
N ASN A 175 9.59 -1.09 18.05
CA ASN A 175 8.56 -0.65 17.10
C ASN A 175 8.01 -1.80 16.23
N ILE A 176 8.59 -3.01 16.33
CA ILE A 176 8.20 -4.16 15.53
C ILE A 176 7.76 -5.33 16.42
N SER A 177 7.10 -6.33 15.83
CA SER A 177 6.72 -7.56 16.53
C SER A 177 7.94 -8.25 17.15
N TYR A 178 7.78 -8.76 18.38
CA TYR A 178 8.81 -9.52 19.08
C TYR A 178 9.33 -10.70 18.26
N VAL A 179 8.44 -11.37 17.52
CA VAL A 179 8.80 -12.50 16.64
C VAL A 179 9.74 -12.05 15.52
N LEU A 180 9.49 -10.87 14.95
CA LEU A 180 10.32 -10.31 13.89
C LEU A 180 11.70 -9.90 14.43
N ALA A 181 11.73 -9.22 15.59
CA ALA A 181 12.99 -8.84 16.26
C ALA A 181 13.87 -10.07 16.59
N ARG A 182 13.26 -11.14 17.11
CA ARG A 182 13.95 -12.40 17.40
C ARG A 182 14.47 -13.08 16.14
N SER A 183 13.70 -13.04 15.04
CA SER A 183 14.10 -13.58 13.75
C SER A 183 15.29 -12.82 13.17
N ALA A 184 15.27 -11.48 13.24
CA ALA A 184 16.40 -10.64 12.86
C ALA A 184 17.66 -10.94 13.71
N ALA A 185 17.51 -11.09 15.04
CA ALA A 185 18.63 -11.45 15.93
C ALA A 185 19.27 -12.79 15.55
N ARG A 186 18.44 -13.81 15.27
CA ARG A 186 18.90 -15.13 14.84
C ARG A 186 19.67 -15.06 13.52
N LEU A 187 19.19 -14.26 12.57
CA LEU A 187 19.85 -14.10 11.27
C LEU A 187 21.22 -13.42 11.41
N VAL A 188 21.33 -12.37 12.24
CA VAL A 188 22.61 -11.71 12.54
C VAL A 188 23.59 -12.69 13.17
N PHE A 189 23.15 -13.51 14.14
CA PHE A 189 24.01 -14.52 14.76
C PHE A 189 24.50 -15.54 13.73
N LYS A 190 23.61 -16.03 12.85
CA LYS A 190 23.94 -16.97 11.78
C LYS A 190 24.93 -16.41 10.74
N ARG A 191 24.95 -15.10 10.52
CA ARG A 191 25.89 -14.45 9.57
C ARG A 191 27.25 -14.15 10.17
N LYS A 192 27.33 -13.99 11.50
CA LYS A 192 28.56 -13.67 12.23
C LYS A 192 29.32 -14.90 12.72
N GLY A 193 28.62 -16.01 12.93
CA GLY A 193 29.21 -17.33 13.22
C GLY A 193 29.38 -18.14 11.95
#